data_AF-A0AAV6B3T0-F1
#
_entry.id   AF-A0AAV6B3T0-F1
#
_cell.length_a   1.000
_cell.length_b   1.000
_cell.length_c   1.000
_cell.angle_alpha   90.00
_cell.angle_beta   90.00
_cell.angle_gamma   90.00
#
_symmetry.space_group_name_H-M   'P 1'
#
loop_
_entity.id
_entity.type
_entity.pdbx_description
1 polymer ?
#
loop_
_entity_poly.entity_id
_entity_poly.type
_entity_poly.pdbx_seq_one_letter_code
_entity_poly.pdbx_strand_id
1 'polypeptide(L)'
;MKHDVYDSGSTATTANRTRTDDKSAPRRSDGEKDEMLKKMEAAGRPGPAHKALEAFVGNWKAEVKCWHEPGGQPQVSQGTAKTRWVLNDRFLEEEFHGEMMGKAFRGMSLMGFDNTKQTFNSVWVSDMQTSMFISEG
;
A
#
# COMPACT_ATOMS: atom_id res chain seq x y z
N MET A 1 22.15 31.09 2.11
CA MET A 1 22.55 31.18 0.69
C MET A 1 21.28 31.34 -0.11
N LYS A 2 21.11 32.52 -0.74
CA LYS A 2 20.03 32.79 -1.70
C LYS A 2 20.50 32.29 -3.06
N HIS A 3 19.60 31.77 -3.88
CA HIS A 3 19.78 31.79 -5.33
C HIS A 3 18.42 32.06 -5.98
N ASP A 4 18.19 33.35 -6.23
CA ASP A 4 17.23 33.85 -7.20
C ASP A 4 17.82 33.65 -8.59
N VAL A 5 17.11 33.00 -9.49
CA VAL A 5 17.45 32.97 -10.92
C VAL A 5 16.16 32.95 -11.76
N TYR A 6 15.99 34.05 -12.51
CA TYR A 6 15.11 34.36 -13.65
C TYR A 6 13.62 34.66 -13.43
N ASP A 7 13.35 35.96 -13.28
CA ASP A 7 12.24 36.66 -13.95
C ASP A 7 12.63 36.92 -15.42
N SER A 8 11.79 36.46 -16.34
CA SER A 8 11.70 37.01 -17.69
C SER A 8 10.23 37.01 -18.09
N GLY A 9 9.68 38.22 -18.20
CA GLY A 9 8.26 38.45 -18.40
C GLY A 9 7.69 37.75 -19.62
N SER A 10 6.50 37.20 -19.40
CA SER A 10 5.51 37.02 -20.45
C SER A 10 4.16 37.39 -19.84
N THR A 11 3.66 38.57 -20.21
CA THR A 11 2.27 38.96 -20.01
C THR A 11 1.40 38.04 -20.86
N ALA A 12 1.11 36.86 -20.34
CA ALA A 12 0.07 35.99 -20.88
C ALA A 12 -1.23 36.32 -20.14
N THR A 13 -2.03 37.15 -20.80
CA THR A 13 -3.47 37.33 -20.59
C THR A 13 -4.12 36.11 -19.95
N THR A 14 -4.85 36.35 -18.87
CA THR A 14 -5.81 35.45 -18.23
C THR A 14 -6.79 34.89 -19.27
N ALA A 15 -6.39 33.84 -19.97
CA ALA A 15 -7.30 33.00 -20.73
C ALA A 15 -7.91 32.04 -19.72
N ASN A 16 -9.06 32.45 -19.21
CA ASN A 16 -10.01 31.66 -18.46
C ASN A 16 -10.19 30.30 -19.16
N ARG A 17 -9.44 29.27 -18.74
CA ARG A 17 -9.60 27.92 -19.26
C ARG A 17 -10.82 27.34 -18.57
N THR A 18 -11.98 27.74 -19.07
CA THR A 18 -13.25 27.08 -18.77
C THR A 18 -13.00 25.60 -18.99
N ARG A 19 -13.03 24.83 -17.90
CA ARG A 19 -13.12 23.37 -17.98
C ARG A 19 -14.39 23.13 -18.77
N THR A 20 -14.27 22.87 -20.06
CA THR A 20 -15.38 22.42 -20.88
C THR A 20 -15.89 21.16 -20.18
N ASP A 21 -17.07 21.29 -19.57
CA ASP A 21 -17.83 20.17 -19.07
C ASP A 21 -17.97 19.19 -20.22
N ASP A 22 -17.15 18.14 -20.20
CA ASP A 22 -17.31 16.97 -21.05
C ASP A 22 -18.58 16.25 -20.60
N LYS A 23 -19.71 16.79 -21.04
CA LYS A 23 -21.02 16.15 -20.98
C LYS A 23 -21.10 15.17 -22.14
N SER A 24 -20.68 13.93 -21.91
CA SER A 24 -21.48 12.74 -22.27
C SER A 24 -20.76 11.44 -21.91
N ALA A 25 -20.56 11.18 -20.62
CA ALA A 25 -20.64 9.79 -20.18
C ALA A 25 -22.14 9.42 -20.15
N PRO A 26 -22.58 8.30 -20.76
CA PRO A 26 -23.98 7.88 -20.67
C PRO A 26 -24.37 7.72 -19.20
N ARG A 27 -25.48 8.38 -18.82
CA ARG A 27 -26.03 8.28 -17.46
C ARG A 27 -26.53 6.86 -17.27
N ARG A 28 -25.83 6.07 -16.45
CA ARG A 28 -26.25 4.70 -16.08
C ARG A 28 -27.71 4.70 -15.65
N SER A 29 -28.45 3.68 -16.08
CA SER A 29 -29.82 3.42 -15.62
C SER A 29 -29.86 3.14 -14.12
N ASP A 30 -31.03 3.25 -13.49
CA ASP A 30 -31.15 3.01 -12.06
C ASP A 30 -30.86 1.53 -11.70
N GLY A 31 -31.25 0.59 -12.56
CA GLY A 31 -30.90 -0.83 -12.39
C GLY A 31 -29.40 -1.10 -12.45
N GLU A 32 -28.65 -0.41 -13.32
CA GLU A 32 -27.19 -0.54 -13.38
C GLU A 32 -26.50 0.07 -12.16
N LYS A 33 -27.07 1.11 -11.56
CA LYS A 33 -26.57 1.69 -10.30
C LYS A 33 -26.77 0.74 -9.15
N ASP A 34 -27.95 0.13 -9.04
CA ASP A 34 -28.27 -0.81 -7.97
C ASP A 34 -27.36 -2.04 -8.01
N GLU A 35 -27.11 -2.61 -9.20
CA GLU A 35 -26.18 -3.73 -9.35
C GLU A 35 -24.72 -3.36 -9.03
N MET A 36 -24.30 -2.15 -9.41
CA MET A 36 -22.98 -1.64 -9.06
C MET A 36 -22.82 -1.47 -7.55
N LEU A 37 -23.83 -0.96 -6.85
CA LEU A 37 -23.83 -0.81 -5.40
C LEU A 37 -23.69 -2.16 -4.70
N LYS A 38 -24.47 -3.16 -5.11
CA LYS A 38 -24.37 -4.52 -4.56
C LYS A 38 -22.98 -5.12 -4.75
N LYS A 39 -22.37 -4.94 -5.93
CA LYS A 39 -20.99 -5.40 -6.19
C LYS A 39 -19.96 -4.70 -5.31
N MET A 40 -20.09 -3.39 -5.13
CA MET A 40 -19.20 -2.61 -4.25
C MET A 40 -19.32 -3.05 -2.78
N GLU A 41 -20.55 -3.27 -2.30
CA GLU A 41 -20.80 -3.78 -0.96
C GLU A 41 -20.22 -5.18 -0.76
N ALA A 42 -20.39 -6.08 -1.73
CA ALA A 42 -19.79 -7.41 -1.70
C ALA A 42 -18.26 -7.34 -1.71
N ALA A 43 -17.67 -6.52 -2.57
CA ALA A 43 -16.22 -6.34 -2.65
C ALA A 43 -15.62 -5.82 -1.33
N GLY A 44 -16.36 -4.98 -0.61
CA GLY A 44 -15.90 -4.41 0.66
C GLY A 44 -16.14 -5.27 1.90
N ARG A 45 -16.77 -6.44 1.80
CA ARG A 45 -17.19 -7.21 2.98
C ARG A 45 -16.11 -8.20 3.39
N PRO A 46 -15.51 -8.10 4.60
CA PRO A 46 -14.61 -9.12 5.09
C PRO A 46 -15.28 -10.50 5.11
N GLY A 47 -14.52 -11.54 4.78
CA GLY A 47 -15.03 -12.90 4.63
C GLY A 47 -14.03 -13.96 5.11
N PRO A 48 -14.23 -15.24 4.77
CA PRO A 48 -13.35 -16.33 5.22
C PRO A 48 -11.86 -16.12 4.89
N ALA A 49 -11.54 -15.54 3.72
CA ALA A 49 -10.17 -15.23 3.35
C ALA A 49 -9.54 -14.13 4.23
N HIS A 50 -10.33 -13.15 4.68
CA HIS A 50 -9.85 -12.15 5.65
C HIS A 50 -9.59 -12.80 7.01
N LYS A 51 -10.49 -13.69 7.45
CA LYS A 51 -10.32 -14.45 8.70
C LYS A 51 -9.05 -15.31 8.68
N ALA A 52 -8.62 -15.81 7.52
CA ALA A 52 -7.37 -16.56 7.41
C ALA A 52 -6.13 -15.71 7.77
N LEU A 53 -6.21 -14.38 7.63
CA LEU A 53 -5.13 -13.46 8.00
C LEU A 53 -5.02 -13.24 9.51
N GLU A 54 -6.02 -13.63 10.31
CA GLU A 54 -6.00 -13.47 11.78
C GLU A 54 -4.74 -14.08 12.41
N ALA A 55 -4.20 -15.15 11.82
CA ALA A 55 -2.99 -15.81 12.27
C ALA A 55 -1.74 -14.90 12.32
N PHE A 56 -1.74 -13.78 11.60
CA PHE A 56 -0.63 -12.82 11.59
C PHE A 56 -0.78 -11.72 12.64
N VAL A 57 -1.96 -11.55 13.25
CA VAL A 57 -2.22 -10.51 14.25
C VAL A 57 -1.44 -10.79 15.52
N GLY A 58 -0.72 -9.79 16.03
CA GLY A 58 0.02 -9.93 17.29
C GLY A 58 1.31 -9.14 17.35
N ASN A 59 2.11 -9.48 18.36
CA ASN A 59 3.48 -8.97 18.51
C ASN A 59 4.44 -10.14 18.31
N TRP A 60 5.39 -9.97 17.41
CA TRP A 60 6.31 -11.02 16.99
C TRP A 60 7.75 -10.63 17.30
N LYS A 61 8.55 -11.64 17.61
CA LYS A 61 10.02 -11.55 17.56
C LYS A 61 10.47 -12.23 16.26
N ALA A 62 11.34 -11.57 15.52
CA ALA A 62 11.84 -12.04 14.24
C ALA A 62 13.36 -12.26 14.32
N GLU A 63 13.81 -13.41 13.83
CA GLU A 63 15.22 -13.64 13.49
C GLU A 63 15.35 -13.48 11.97
N VAL A 64 16.11 -12.48 11.54
CA VAL A 64 16.30 -12.17 10.12
C VAL A 64 17.65 -12.74 9.69
N LYS A 65 17.64 -13.46 8.56
CA LYS A 65 18.85 -14.02 7.95
C LYS A 65 19.02 -13.48 6.54
N CYS A 66 20.15 -12.84 6.27
CA CYS A 66 20.48 -12.27 4.98
C CYS A 66 21.71 -12.94 4.38
N TRP A 67 21.59 -13.42 3.15
CA TRP A 67 22.68 -14.01 2.37
C TRP A 67 23.14 -13.04 1.29
N HIS A 68 24.43 -12.73 1.28
CA HIS A 68 25.03 -11.85 0.27
C HIS A 68 25.53 -12.63 -0.95
N GLU A 69 25.83 -13.91 -0.77
CA GLU A 69 26.35 -14.80 -1.81
C GLU A 69 25.65 -16.16 -1.73
N PRO A 70 25.38 -16.82 -2.86
CA PRO A 70 24.88 -18.19 -2.86
C PRO A 70 25.84 -19.12 -2.12
N GLY A 71 25.35 -19.81 -1.08
CA GLY A 71 26.15 -20.76 -0.28
C GLY A 71 27.00 -20.14 0.84
N GLY A 72 27.00 -18.81 1.01
CA GLY A 72 27.68 -18.14 2.12
C GLY A 72 26.96 -18.30 3.47
N GLN A 73 27.63 -17.90 4.56
CA GLN A 73 27.01 -17.81 5.88
C GLN A 73 26.05 -16.61 5.92
N PRO A 74 24.84 -16.77 6.51
CA PRO A 74 23.93 -15.65 6.67
C PRO A 74 24.47 -14.66 7.70
N GLN A 75 24.24 -13.38 7.46
CA GLN A 75 24.19 -12.42 8.54
C GLN A 75 22.87 -12.58 9.28
N VAL A 76 22.93 -12.71 10.61
CA VAL A 76 21.76 -12.89 11.46
C VAL A 76 21.54 -11.61 12.26
N SER A 77 20.32 -11.10 12.24
CA SER A 77 19.88 -9.99 13.09
C SER A 77 18.54 -10.30 13.74
N GLN A 78 18.17 -9.51 14.75
CA GLN A 78 16.90 -9.64 15.46
C GLN A 78 15.99 -8.44 15.12
N GLY A 79 14.69 -8.67 15.19
CA GLY A 79 13.68 -7.65 14.99
C GLY A 79 12.39 -7.96 15.74
N THR A 80 11.48 -7.02 15.67
CA THR A 80 10.13 -7.12 16.22
C THR A 80 9.12 -6.65 15.18
N ALA A 81 7.99 -7.32 15.10
CA ALA A 81 6.86 -6.90 14.29
C ALA A 81 5.62 -6.74 15.15
N LYS A 82 4.78 -5.75 14.84
CA LYS A 82 3.45 -5.59 15.42
C LYS A 82 2.43 -5.51 14.30
N THR A 83 1.48 -6.42 14.32
CA THR A 83 0.47 -6.56 13.28
C THR A 83 -0.92 -6.42 13.88
N ARG A 84 -1.76 -5.59 13.27
CA ARG A 84 -3.12 -5.30 13.73
C ARG A 84 -4.08 -5.13 12.56
N TRP A 85 -5.36 -5.37 12.80
CA TRP A 85 -6.41 -4.97 11.87
C TRP A 85 -6.55 -3.45 11.78
N VAL A 86 -6.80 -2.97 10.57
CA VAL A 86 -7.14 -1.57 10.26
C VAL A 86 -8.28 -1.51 9.25
N LEU A 87 -8.90 -0.33 9.14
CA LEU A 87 -9.95 -0.05 8.15
C LEU A 87 -11.16 -0.99 8.23
N ASN A 88 -11.62 -1.27 9.45
CA ASN A 88 -12.74 -2.18 9.76
C ASN A 88 -12.47 -3.62 9.30
N ASP A 89 -11.34 -4.18 9.76
CA ASP A 89 -10.92 -5.58 9.54
C ASP A 89 -10.76 -5.95 8.05
N ARG A 90 -10.35 -4.97 7.23
CA ARG A 90 -10.12 -5.17 5.79
C ARG A 90 -8.66 -5.41 5.47
N PHE A 91 -7.77 -4.78 6.22
CA PHE A 91 -6.34 -4.91 6.02
C PHE A 91 -5.64 -5.12 7.35
N LEU A 92 -4.56 -5.88 7.33
CA LEU A 92 -3.56 -5.88 8.37
C LEU A 92 -2.54 -4.80 8.09
N GLU A 93 -2.21 -4.03 9.12
CA GLU A 93 -1.06 -3.15 9.14
C GLU A 93 0.02 -3.77 10.03
N GLU A 94 1.20 -3.99 9.47
CA GLU A 94 2.38 -4.42 10.19
C GLU A 94 3.40 -3.29 10.29
N GLU A 95 3.93 -3.07 11.48
CA GLU A 95 5.12 -2.24 11.71
C GLU A 95 6.29 -3.14 12.12
N PHE A 96 7.39 -3.06 11.37
CA PHE A 96 8.60 -3.83 11.61
C PHE A 96 9.75 -2.93 12.06
N HIS A 97 10.46 -3.36 13.11
CA HIS A 97 11.68 -2.72 13.59
C HIS A 97 12.77 -3.79 13.73
N GLY A 98 13.95 -3.54 13.20
CA GLY A 98 15.06 -4.47 13.32
C GLY A 98 16.40 -3.83 13.01
N GLU A 99 17.37 -4.68 12.68
CA GLU A 99 18.70 -4.28 12.26
C GLU A 99 19.04 -4.95 10.93
N MET A 100 19.67 -4.21 10.02
CA MET A 100 20.21 -4.73 8.77
C MET A 100 21.61 -4.13 8.56
N MET A 101 22.61 -4.98 8.31
CA MET A 101 23.99 -4.54 8.09
C MET A 101 24.56 -3.65 9.20
N GLY A 102 24.21 -3.92 10.47
CA GLY A 102 24.67 -3.11 11.60
C GLY A 102 23.93 -1.77 11.80
N LYS A 103 22.85 -1.52 11.04
CA LYS A 103 22.07 -0.28 11.10
C LYS A 103 20.62 -0.56 11.44
N ALA A 104 19.99 0.36 12.16
CA ALA A 104 18.56 0.30 12.42
C ALA A 104 17.78 0.27 11.10
N PHE A 105 16.76 -0.58 11.05
CA PHE A 105 15.90 -0.81 9.91
C PHE A 105 14.44 -0.68 10.32
N ARG A 106 13.63 0.00 9.51
CA ARG A 106 12.19 0.14 9.73
C ARG A 106 11.43 -0.19 8.46
N GLY A 107 10.36 -0.94 8.63
CA GLY A 107 9.45 -1.30 7.55
C GLY A 107 8.00 -1.24 7.99
N MET A 108 7.12 -1.15 7.02
CA MET A 108 5.69 -1.34 7.23
C MET A 108 5.07 -2.06 6.05
N SER A 109 3.99 -2.79 6.31
CA SER A 109 3.16 -3.36 5.26
C SER A 109 1.68 -3.18 5.51
N LEU A 110 0.94 -3.18 4.40
CA LEU A 110 -0.48 -3.49 4.40
C LEU A 110 -0.68 -4.82 3.69
N MET A 111 -1.47 -5.71 4.29
CA MET A 111 -1.84 -7.00 3.73
C MET A 111 -3.37 -7.16 3.78
N GLY A 112 -3.98 -7.66 2.71
CA GLY A 112 -5.42 -7.87 2.66
C GLY A 112 -5.82 -8.92 1.63
N PHE A 113 -7.13 -9.04 1.43
CA PHE A 113 -7.71 -9.89 0.41
C PHE A 113 -8.69 -9.10 -0.46
N ASP A 114 -8.45 -9.08 -1.77
CA ASP A 114 -9.32 -8.42 -2.73
C ASP A 114 -10.49 -9.35 -3.09
N ASN A 115 -11.69 -9.06 -2.59
CA ASN A 115 -12.88 -9.84 -2.93
C ASN A 115 -13.31 -9.73 -4.40
N THR A 116 -12.85 -8.73 -5.15
CA THR A 116 -13.13 -8.60 -6.58
C THR A 116 -12.25 -9.53 -7.39
N LYS A 117 -10.95 -9.56 -7.08
CA LYS A 117 -9.95 -10.40 -7.76
C LYS A 117 -9.84 -11.80 -7.19
N GLN A 118 -10.33 -12.01 -5.97
CA GLN A 118 -10.17 -13.24 -5.19
C GLN A 118 -8.69 -13.59 -4.94
N THR A 119 -7.86 -12.59 -4.62
CA THR A 119 -6.42 -12.75 -4.37
C THR A 119 -6.00 -12.06 -3.09
N PHE A 120 -4.98 -12.60 -2.42
CA PHE A 120 -4.28 -11.85 -1.38
C PHE A 120 -3.41 -10.79 -2.03
N ASN A 121 -3.28 -9.66 -1.36
CA ASN A 121 -2.38 -8.61 -1.78
C ASN A 121 -1.63 -8.03 -0.60
N SER A 122 -0.43 -7.52 -0.89
CA SER A 122 0.33 -6.75 0.08
C SER A 122 1.17 -5.68 -0.58
N VAL A 123 1.40 -4.61 0.16
CA VAL A 123 2.42 -3.62 -0.15
C VAL A 123 3.36 -3.49 1.03
N TRP A 124 4.66 -3.48 0.77
CA TRP A 124 5.71 -3.25 1.74
C TRP A 124 6.53 -2.03 1.34
N VAL A 125 6.90 -1.23 2.34
CA VAL A 125 7.85 -0.12 2.23
C VAL A 125 8.82 -0.14 3.40
N SER A 126 10.01 0.42 3.21
CA SER A 126 11.03 0.55 4.26
C SER A 126 11.86 1.82 4.11
N ASP A 127 12.66 2.12 5.12
CA ASP A 127 13.57 3.28 5.16
C ASP A 127 14.88 3.07 4.39
N MET A 128 15.09 1.90 3.77
CA MET A 128 16.28 1.63 2.95
C MET A 128 16.08 1.81 1.44
N GLN A 129 14.84 1.99 0.99
CA GLN A 129 14.54 2.09 -0.43
C GLN A 129 13.34 3.01 -0.67
N THR A 130 13.21 3.48 -1.91
CA THR A 130 12.07 4.30 -2.35
C THR A 130 11.06 3.53 -3.20
N SER A 131 11.36 2.27 -3.55
CA SER A 131 10.43 1.38 -4.24
C SER A 131 9.43 0.77 -3.26
N MET A 132 8.21 0.57 -3.74
CA MET A 132 7.21 -0.26 -3.05
C MET A 132 7.36 -1.70 -3.54
N PHE A 133 7.42 -2.65 -2.62
CA PHE A 133 7.27 -4.06 -2.98
C PHE A 133 5.80 -4.42 -2.94
N ILE A 134 5.26 -4.83 -4.08
CA ILE A 134 3.86 -5.24 -4.21
C ILE A 134 3.86 -6.74 -4.45
N SER A 135 2.96 -7.46 -3.79
CA SER A 135 2.75 -8.88 -3.99
C SER A 135 1.26 -9.17 -4.14
N GLU A 136 0.94 -10.12 -5.01
CA GLU A 136 -0.42 -10.62 -5.26
C GLU A 136 -0.34 -12.13 -5.50
N GLY A 137 -1.24 -12.91 -4.91
CA GLY A 137 -1.25 -14.38 -5.02
C GLY A 137 -2.33 -15.08 -4.21
#